data_AF-A0AAW9BUK8-F1
#
_entry.id   AF-A0AAW9BUK8-F1
#
_cell.length_a   1.000
_cell.length_b   1.000
_cell.length_c   1.000
_cell.angle_alpha   90.00
_cell.angle_beta   90.00
_cell.angle_gamma   90.00
#
_symmetry.space_group_name_H-M   'P 1'
#
loop_
_entity.id
_entity.type
_entity.pdbx_description
1 polymer ?
#
loop_
_entity_poly.entity_id
_entity_poly.type
_entity_poly.pdbx_seq_one_letter_code
_entity_poly.pdbx_strand_id
1 'polypeptide(L)'
;KTDVTIAKNYLREDEIKELNRIVNMWLDFAEDQALRRKQVFLQDWADKLDQFLSFNDRDVLSGAGKISKKDADDKARLEFDRFAQQRRRLKEAEGALANIAALKAILKKDK
;
A
#
# COMPACT_ATOMS: atom_id res chain seq x y z
N LYS A 1 -4.23 11.20 12.34
CA LYS A 1 -2.84 10.72 12.49
C LYS A 1 -2.79 9.23 12.85
N THR A 2 -3.81 8.68 13.50
CA THR A 2 -3.89 7.27 13.96
C THR A 2 -3.70 6.24 12.85
N ASP A 3 -4.23 6.49 11.65
CA ASP A 3 -4.11 5.56 10.52
C ASP A 3 -2.75 5.59 9.80
N VAL A 4 -1.88 6.55 10.09
CA VAL A 4 -0.64 6.78 9.33
C VAL A 4 0.37 5.64 9.50
N THR A 5 0.33 4.97 10.65
CA THR A 5 1.18 3.82 10.99
C THR A 5 0.56 2.49 10.57
N ILE A 6 -0.69 2.49 10.09
CA ILE A 6 -1.34 1.29 9.61
C ILE A 6 -0.97 1.14 8.14
N ALA A 7 -0.20 0.11 7.82
CA ALA A 7 0.06 -0.26 6.44
C ALA A 7 -1.26 -0.63 5.76
N LYS A 8 -1.74 0.24 4.87
CA LYS A 8 -2.84 -0.09 3.96
C LYS A 8 -2.20 -0.62 2.68
N ASN A 9 -2.78 -1.69 2.13
CA ASN A 9 -2.24 -2.32 0.93
C ASN A 9 -2.60 -1.43 -0.27
N TYR A 10 -1.66 -0.59 -0.72
CA TYR A 10 -1.84 0.36 -1.83
C TYR A 10 -1.30 -0.21 -3.14
N LEU A 11 -1.62 -1.46 -3.44
CA LEU A 11 -1.29 -2.05 -4.72
C LEU A 11 -2.13 -1.38 -5.81
N ARG A 12 -1.48 -1.05 -6.93
CA ARG A 12 -2.13 -0.62 -8.16
C ARG A 12 -2.89 -1.79 -8.78
N GLU A 13 -3.79 -1.50 -9.70
CA GLU A 13 -4.60 -2.53 -10.36
C GLU A 13 -3.75 -3.65 -10.98
N ASP A 14 -2.65 -3.29 -11.64
CA ASP A 14 -1.74 -4.26 -12.27
C ASP A 14 -1.02 -5.12 -11.22
N GLU A 15 -0.60 -4.53 -10.10
CA GLU A 15 0.03 -5.26 -8.99
C GLU A 15 -0.97 -6.23 -8.32
N ILE A 16 -2.25 -5.84 -8.21
CA ILE A 16 -3.32 -6.70 -7.71
C ILE A 16 -3.57 -7.87 -8.68
N LYS A 17 -3.62 -7.61 -9.99
CA LYS A 17 -3.79 -8.66 -11.01
C LYS A 17 -2.65 -9.67 -10.94
N GLU A 18 -1.43 -9.19 -10.80
CA GLU A 18 -0.24 -10.01 -10.65
C GLU A 18 -0.27 -10.85 -9.36
N LEU A 19 -0.63 -10.23 -8.23
CA LEU A 19 -0.81 -10.92 -6.95
C LEU A 19 -1.87 -12.03 -7.04
N ASN A 20 -3.02 -11.74 -7.63
CA ASN A 20 -4.08 -12.72 -7.80
C ASN A 20 -3.62 -13.92 -8.66
N ARG A 21 -2.88 -13.65 -9.73
CA ARG A 21 -2.36 -14.71 -10.60
C ARG A 21 -1.41 -15.64 -9.86
N ILE A 22 -0.49 -15.10 -9.06
CA ILE A 22 0.48 -15.93 -8.33
C ILE A 22 -0.19 -16.70 -7.18
N VAL A 23 -1.17 -16.09 -6.50
CA VAL A 23 -1.94 -16.75 -5.45
C VAL A 23 -2.73 -17.93 -6.01
N ASN A 24 -3.43 -17.75 -7.13
CA ASN A 24 -4.17 -18.85 -7.77
C ASN A 24 -3.23 -20.00 -8.16
N MET A 25 -2.11 -19.70 -8.79
CA MET A 25 -1.13 -20.71 -9.19
C MET A 25 -0.52 -21.46 -8.00
N TRP A 26 -0.32 -20.79 -6.86
CA TRP A 26 0.11 -21.43 -5.62
C TRP A 26 -0.96 -22.36 -5.05
N LEU A 27 -2.24 -21.96 -5.07
CA LEU A 27 -3.35 -22.79 -4.61
C LEU A 27 -3.52 -24.03 -5.48
N ASP A 28 -3.45 -23.89 -6.81
CA ASP A 28 -3.51 -25.01 -7.75
C ASP A 28 -2.36 -26.00 -7.50
N PHE A 29 -1.15 -25.50 -7.27
CA PHE A 29 0.00 -26.32 -6.90
C PHE A 29 -0.24 -27.06 -5.57
N ALA A 30 -0.77 -26.36 -4.56
CA ALA A 30 -1.04 -26.95 -3.26
C ALA A 30 -2.11 -28.04 -3.35
N GLU A 31 -3.16 -27.81 -4.15
CA GLU A 31 -4.23 -28.78 -4.42
C GLU A 31 -3.68 -30.04 -5.10
N ASP A 32 -2.84 -29.91 -6.13
CA ASP A 32 -2.19 -31.07 -6.78
C ASP A 32 -1.35 -31.88 -5.81
N GLN A 33 -0.57 -31.23 -4.93
CA GLN A 33 0.19 -31.96 -3.90
C GLN A 33 -0.72 -32.73 -2.93
N ALA A 34 -1.85 -32.12 -2.52
CA ALA A 34 -2.83 -32.75 -1.64
C ALA A 34 -3.52 -33.95 -2.32
N LEU A 35 -3.94 -33.81 -3.58
CA LEU A 35 -4.56 -34.88 -4.37
C LEU A 35 -3.64 -36.08 -4.55
N ARG A 36 -2.34 -35.85 -4.71
CA ARG A 36 -1.31 -36.90 -4.79
C ARG A 36 -1.01 -37.59 -3.45
N ARG A 37 -1.76 -37.26 -2.39
CA ARG A 37 -1.59 -37.76 -1.02
C ARG A 37 -0.16 -37.62 -0.49
N LYS A 38 0.56 -36.58 -0.92
CA LYS A 38 1.82 -36.24 -0.30
C LYS A 38 1.53 -35.66 1.07
N GLN A 39 1.92 -36.37 2.12
CA GLN A 39 1.95 -35.78 3.46
C GLN A 39 2.98 -34.65 3.45
N VAL A 40 2.48 -33.43 3.60
CA VAL A 40 3.28 -32.21 3.77
C VAL A 40 2.85 -31.60 5.10
N PHE A 41 3.79 -31.37 6.01
CA PHE A 41 3.47 -30.71 7.27
C PHE A 41 3.26 -29.21 7.04
N LEU A 42 2.48 -28.54 7.89
CA LEU A 42 2.26 -27.08 7.82
C LEU A 42 3.57 -26.28 7.81
N GLN A 43 4.61 -26.78 8.45
CA GLN A 43 5.93 -26.14 8.48
C GLN A 43 6.61 -26.20 7.10
N ASP A 44 6.50 -27.32 6.38
CA ASP A 44 7.11 -27.51 5.06
C ASP A 44 6.47 -26.62 3.98
N TRP A 45 5.24 -26.14 4.19
CA TRP A 45 4.56 -25.26 3.26
C TRP A 45 5.24 -23.89 3.13
N ALA A 46 5.89 -23.40 4.20
CA ALA A 46 6.65 -22.15 4.14
C ALA A 46 7.85 -22.30 3.18
N ASP A 47 8.65 -23.36 3.34
CA ASP A 47 9.80 -23.62 2.48
C ASP A 47 9.39 -23.88 1.03
N LYS A 48 8.25 -24.56 0.81
CA LYS A 48 7.70 -24.78 -0.53
C LYS A 48 7.22 -23.50 -1.18
N LEU A 49 6.65 -22.57 -0.41
CA LEU A 49 6.23 -21.26 -0.93
C LEU A 49 7.45 -20.47 -1.39
N ASP A 50 8.51 -20.43 -0.59
CA ASP A 50 9.76 -19.75 -0.94
C ASP A 50 10.39 -20.36 -2.21
N GLN A 51 10.40 -21.68 -2.33
CA GLN A 51 10.85 -22.38 -3.54
C GLN A 51 9.98 -22.07 -4.76
N PHE A 52 8.65 -22.05 -4.58
CA PHE A 52 7.71 -21.72 -5.64
C PHE A 52 7.90 -20.29 -6.14
N LEU A 53 8.05 -19.32 -5.23
CA LEU A 53 8.34 -17.93 -5.56
C LEU A 53 9.66 -17.83 -6.32
N SER A 54 10.72 -18.45 -5.81
CA SER A 54 12.05 -18.46 -6.45
C SER A 54 12.01 -19.08 -7.85
N PHE A 55 11.27 -20.18 -8.04
CA PHE A 55 11.10 -20.86 -9.33
C PHE A 55 10.34 -19.99 -10.36
N ASN A 56 9.47 -19.09 -9.89
CA ASN A 56 8.74 -18.16 -10.74
C ASN A 56 9.45 -16.79 -10.87
N ASP A 57 10.77 -16.76 -10.64
CA ASP A 57 11.63 -15.56 -10.70
C ASP A 57 11.11 -14.41 -9.80
N ARG A 58 10.58 -14.76 -8.62
CA ARG A 58 10.14 -13.79 -7.60
C ARG A 58 11.14 -13.71 -6.46
N ASP A 59 11.35 -12.50 -5.98
CA ASP A 59 12.16 -12.24 -4.80
C ASP A 59 11.45 -12.77 -3.54
N VAL A 60 12.15 -13.64 -2.81
CA VAL A 60 11.73 -14.12 -1.50
C VAL A 60 12.28 -13.18 -0.43
N LEU A 61 11.44 -12.79 0.53
CA LEU A 61 11.85 -11.90 1.60
C LEU A 61 12.82 -12.62 2.56
N SER A 62 14.09 -12.22 2.56
CA SER A 62 15.09 -12.75 3.49
C SER A 62 14.97 -12.09 4.87
N GLY A 63 14.15 -12.67 5.75
CA GLY A 63 13.97 -12.23 7.14
C GLY A 63 13.19 -10.91 7.30
N ALA A 64 13.23 -10.33 8.50
CA ALA A 64 12.42 -9.17 8.87
C ALA A 64 12.97 -7.80 8.42
N GLY A 65 14.09 -7.78 7.70
CA GLY A 65 14.81 -6.55 7.34
C GLY A 65 15.58 -5.93 8.52
N LYS A 66 15.96 -4.66 8.39
CA LYS A 66 16.80 -3.93 9.38
C LYS A 66 16.09 -2.78 10.08
N ILE A 67 14.90 -2.42 9.63
CA ILE A 67 14.18 -1.23 10.11
C ILE A 67 13.20 -1.66 11.20
N SER A 68 13.31 -1.05 12.37
CA SER A 68 12.37 -1.31 13.46
C SER A 68 11.00 -0.70 13.16
N LYS A 69 9.94 -1.27 13.75
CA LYS A 69 8.60 -0.70 13.67
C LYS A 69 8.55 0.76 14.14
N LYS A 70 9.30 1.08 15.20
CA LYS A 70 9.36 2.44 15.75
C LYS A 70 9.91 3.44 14.72
N ASP A 71 11.02 3.09 14.07
CA ASP A 71 11.65 3.96 13.07
C ASP A 71 10.75 4.14 11.85
N ALA A 72 10.07 3.07 11.42
CA ALA A 72 9.10 3.12 10.33
C ALA A 72 7.91 4.04 10.68
N ASP A 73 7.34 3.90 11.88
CA ASP A 73 6.22 4.70 12.35
C ASP A 73 6.59 6.20 12.47
N ASP A 74 7.79 6.50 12.97
CA ASP A 74 8.27 7.88 13.12
C ASP A 74 8.51 8.53 11.76
N LYS A 75 9.08 7.79 10.80
CA LYS A 75 9.18 8.24 9.41
C LYS A 75 7.81 8.50 8.79
N ALA A 76 6.85 7.60 8.96
CA ALA A 76 5.50 7.75 8.42
C ALA A 76 4.81 9.00 9.00
N ARG A 77 4.95 9.25 10.31
CA ARG A 77 4.43 10.46 10.95
C ARG A 77 5.05 11.73 10.38
N LEU A 78 6.37 11.75 10.16
CA LEU A 78 7.08 12.89 9.60
C LEU A 78 6.60 13.21 8.17
N GLU A 79 6.49 12.20 7.31
CA GLU A 79 6.01 12.41 5.93
C GLU A 79 4.55 12.87 5.91
N PHE A 80 3.71 12.35 6.80
CA PHE A 80 2.33 12.84 6.94
C PHE A 80 2.28 14.31 7.35
N ASP A 81 3.16 14.77 8.24
CA ASP A 81 3.20 16.16 8.66
C ASP A 81 3.59 17.10 7.52
N ARG A 82 4.56 16.69 6.68
CA ARG A 82 4.92 17.42 5.45
C ARG A 82 3.75 17.51 4.48
N PHE A 83 3.09 16.37 4.21
CA PHE A 83 1.90 16.33 3.37
C PHE A 83 0.77 17.22 3.93
N ALA A 84 0.53 17.18 5.23
CA ALA A 84 -0.52 17.96 5.87
C ALA A 84 -0.27 19.47 5.75
N GLN A 85 0.99 19.92 5.87
CA GLN A 85 1.37 21.31 5.65
C GLN A 85 1.13 21.74 4.21
N GLN A 86 1.58 20.95 3.23
CA GLN A 86 1.36 21.25 1.81
C GLN A 86 -0.14 21.32 1.48
N ARG A 87 -0.93 20.36 1.97
CA ARG A 87 -2.38 20.32 1.76
C ARG A 87 -3.09 21.53 2.38
N ARG A 88 -2.65 22.01 3.54
CA ARG A 88 -3.20 23.23 4.17
C ARG A 88 -2.94 24.46 3.29
N ARG A 89 -1.68 24.64 2.85
CA ARG A 89 -1.30 25.76 1.97
C ARG A 89 -2.11 25.79 0.68
N LEU A 90 -2.32 24.62 0.05
CA LEU A 90 -3.12 24.52 -1.17
C LEU A 90 -4.57 24.99 -0.92
N LYS A 91 -5.20 24.48 0.15
CA LYS A 91 -6.58 24.87 0.51
C LYS A 91 -6.72 26.34 0.86
N GLU A 92 -5.73 26.92 1.55
CA GLU A 92 -5.72 28.35 1.86
C GLU A 92 -5.63 29.20 0.58
N ALA A 93 -4.80 28.80 -0.39
CA ALA A 93 -4.69 29.46 -1.67
C ALA A 93 -6.00 29.36 -2.49
N GLU A 94 -6.61 28.17 -2.55
CA GLU A 94 -7.93 27.96 -3.19
C GLU A 94 -9.02 28.82 -2.54
N GLY A 95 -9.06 28.87 -1.21
CA GLY A 95 -10.01 29.70 -0.46
C GLY A 95 -9.81 31.20 -0.70
N ALA A 96 -8.56 31.66 -0.76
CA ALA A 96 -8.26 33.06 -1.08
C ALA A 96 -8.75 33.44 -2.47
N LEU A 97 -8.54 32.58 -3.48
CA LEU A 97 -9.05 32.78 -4.84
C LEU A 97 -10.58 32.82 -4.87
N ALA A 98 -11.24 31.90 -4.17
CA ALA A 98 -12.71 31.87 -4.08
C ALA A 98 -13.26 33.13 -3.41
N ASN A 99 -12.64 33.60 -2.33
CA ASN A 99 -13.04 34.84 -1.65
C ASN A 99 -12.89 36.07 -2.56
N ILE A 100 -11.77 36.19 -3.27
CA ILE A 100 -11.55 37.28 -4.24
C ILE A 100 -12.61 37.24 -5.34
N ALA A 101 -12.94 36.05 -5.86
CA ALA A 101 -13.97 35.89 -6.88
C ALA A 101 -15.36 36.29 -6.35
N ALA A 102 -15.71 35.90 -5.13
CA ALA A 102 -16.98 36.26 -4.49
C ALA A 102 -17.11 37.78 -4.28
N LEU A 103 -16.06 38.43 -3.78
CA LEU A 103 -16.03 39.89 -3.60
C LEU A 103 -16.18 40.63 -4.94
N LYS A 104 -15.50 40.17 -5.99
CA LYS A 104 -15.65 40.72 -7.35
C LYS A 104 -17.07 40.57 -7.89
N ALA A 105 -17.73 39.46 -7.62
CA ALA A 105 -19.11 39.22 -8.05
C ALA A 105 -20.10 40.15 -7.35
N ILE A 106 -19.94 40.38 -6.04
CA ILE A 106 -20.75 41.34 -5.27
C ILE A 106 -20.57 42.76 -5.83
N LEU A 107 -19.33 43.19 -6.02
CA LEU A 107 -19.02 44.54 -6.53
C LEU A 107 -19.53 44.79 -7.96
N LYS A 108 -19.72 43.74 -8.77
CA LYS A 108 -20.35 43.80 -10.09
C LYS A 108 -21.87 43.89 -10.04
N LYS A 109 -22.49 43.47 -8.94
CA LYS A 109 -23.95 43.43 -8.75
C LYS A 109 -24.48 44.73 -8.17
N ASP A 110 -23.63 45.49 -7.48
CA ASP A 110 -23.91 46.81 -6.91
C ASP A 110 -23.68 47.97 -7.91
N LYS A 111 -23.31 47.67 -9.17
CA LYS A 111 -23.25 48.61 -10.29
C LYS A 111 -24.35 48.29 -11.30
#